data_AF-A0A9W9WD89-F1
#
_entry.id   AF-A0A9W9WD89-F1
#
_cell.length_a   1.000
_cell.length_b   1.000
_cell.length_c   1.000
_cell.angle_alpha   90.00
_cell.angle_beta   90.00
_cell.angle_gamma   90.00
#
_symmetry.space_group_name_H-M   'P 1'
#
loop_
_entity.id
_entity.type
_entity.pdbx_description
1 polymer ?
#
loop_
_entity_poly.entity_id
_entity_poly.type
_entity_poly.pdbx_seq_one_letter_code
_entity_poly.pdbx_strand_id
1 'polypeptide(L)'
;MLRYGPPTIRAIEDFLGPGSATPSAADYLGLQTPANALNTHQELISSEGDVTRDFDQNIIPPVALAFSGQSAWSCPRPESQPVIGAPMLWSRSLVGANGSSSSNARTVDYQMMMQHQVSSLDSAAMIGEMKKPRVIRRNEWTFQISSSSSTLRLAQELRAYAFLYRCPQVFVFDMRTLVIVQFRALSPQDISAEDCPIDICVIPRTPNPDMRDPCTMQYALYRLGWRGWVRLCATLASKEDRRSGEIIRARTSLSLGGLTRKYVYWSGNPIWVDDRGREHDIHPSGCWRDFIFKVRPRQDDTQEVRGFWAWRWEDLAKRGFGLGFQLLYSPTGNPPRVLNCVNPPMGSWRVPAGWVLVGGFGRWAGFGEA
;
A
#
# COMPACT_ATOMS: atom_id res chain seq x y z
N MET A 1 14.45 2.24 18.84
CA MET A 1 14.63 0.78 19.08
C MET A 1 14.40 0.08 17.75
N LEU A 2 15.44 -0.52 17.16
CA LEU A 2 15.33 -1.36 15.97
C LEU A 2 14.54 -2.62 16.35
N ARG A 3 13.40 -2.87 15.68
CA ARG A 3 12.67 -4.14 15.87
C ARG A 3 13.23 -5.15 14.89
N TYR A 4 13.92 -6.15 15.41
CA TYR A 4 14.20 -7.40 14.69
C TYR A 4 13.04 -8.36 14.97
N GLY A 5 12.37 -8.83 13.91
CA GLY A 5 11.36 -9.88 14.00
C GLY A 5 11.94 -11.22 13.50
N PRO A 6 11.63 -12.36 14.15
CA PRO A 6 11.95 -13.66 13.57
C PRO A 6 11.26 -13.80 12.21
N PRO A 7 11.80 -14.56 11.25
CA PRO A 7 11.19 -14.72 9.93
C PRO A 7 10.04 -15.75 9.97
N THR A 8 9.09 -15.59 10.89
CA THR A 8 7.83 -16.36 10.89
C THR A 8 6.77 -15.62 10.10
N ILE A 9 5.73 -16.32 9.61
CA ILE A 9 4.64 -15.67 8.87
C ILE A 9 4.05 -14.56 9.74
N ARG A 10 3.65 -14.86 10.98
CA ARG A 10 3.07 -13.90 11.93
C ARG A 10 3.95 -12.66 12.14
N ALA A 11 5.25 -12.85 12.33
CA ALA A 11 6.17 -11.73 12.54
C ALA A 11 6.32 -10.86 11.29
N ILE A 12 6.24 -11.44 10.09
CA ILE A 12 6.18 -10.69 8.83
C ILE A 12 4.87 -9.93 8.71
N GLU A 13 3.76 -10.50 9.16
CA GLU A 13 2.48 -9.78 9.19
C GLU A 13 2.55 -8.56 10.11
N ASP A 14 3.08 -8.73 11.33
CA ASP A 14 3.27 -7.66 12.31
C ASP A 14 4.28 -6.59 11.84
N PHE A 15 5.27 -6.99 11.05
CA PHE A 15 6.30 -6.11 10.49
C PHE A 15 5.79 -5.29 9.29
N LEU A 16 5.02 -5.89 8.37
CA LEU A 16 4.58 -5.27 7.10
C LEU A 16 3.12 -4.85 7.06
N GLY A 17 2.33 -5.07 8.10
CA GLY A 17 0.93 -4.65 8.15
C GLY A 17 0.36 -4.71 9.55
N PRO A 18 -0.93 -4.40 9.72
CA PRO A 18 -1.59 -4.81 10.93
C PRO A 18 -1.66 -6.34 10.87
N GLY A 19 -1.02 -7.00 11.84
CA GLY A 19 -1.15 -8.45 11.99
C GLY A 19 -2.61 -8.88 12.10
N SER A 20 -2.86 -10.18 12.14
CA SER A 20 -4.20 -10.78 12.28
C SER A 20 -5.06 -10.23 13.43
N ALA A 21 -4.46 -9.50 14.39
CA ALA A 21 -5.12 -8.91 15.53
C ALA A 21 -5.89 -7.60 15.24
N THR A 22 -5.54 -6.85 14.18
CA THR A 22 -6.17 -5.54 13.89
C THR A 22 -6.41 -5.32 12.39
N PRO A 23 -7.11 -6.21 11.68
CA PRO A 23 -7.41 -5.99 10.28
C PRO A 23 -8.22 -4.70 10.13
N SER A 24 -7.65 -3.66 9.51
CA SER A 24 -8.50 -2.59 9.03
C SER A 24 -9.26 -3.16 7.82
N ALA A 25 -10.47 -2.69 7.58
CA ALA A 25 -11.21 -3.17 6.42
C ALA A 25 -10.61 -2.75 5.07
N ALA A 26 -9.66 -1.80 5.06
CA ALA A 26 -8.79 -1.56 3.91
C ALA A 26 -7.78 -2.69 3.68
N ASP A 27 -7.51 -3.48 4.73
CA ASP A 27 -6.61 -4.64 4.74
C ASP A 27 -7.33 -5.96 4.44
N TYR A 28 -8.67 -5.96 4.33
CA TYR A 28 -9.39 -7.14 3.88
C TYR A 28 -9.10 -7.49 2.42
N LEU A 29 -8.53 -6.56 1.64
CA LEU A 29 -7.80 -6.85 0.40
C LEU A 29 -6.61 -7.78 0.65
N GLY A 30 -6.90 -9.02 1.00
CA GLY A 30 -6.02 -10.15 0.84
C GLY A 30 -6.05 -10.51 -0.63
N LEU A 31 -4.87 -10.53 -1.24
CA LEU A 31 -4.74 -11.21 -2.52
C LEU A 31 -4.88 -12.71 -2.24
N GLN A 32 -5.85 -13.32 -2.90
CA GLN A 32 -6.13 -14.76 -2.77
C GLN A 32 -5.24 -15.60 -3.69
N THR A 33 -4.47 -14.94 -4.57
CA THR A 33 -3.56 -15.61 -5.50
C THR A 33 -2.47 -16.33 -4.71
N PRO A 34 -2.33 -17.66 -4.85
CA PRO A 34 -1.28 -18.41 -4.15
C PRO A 34 0.09 -17.93 -4.61
N ALA A 35 0.75 -17.10 -3.79
CA ALA A 35 2.05 -16.52 -4.10
C ALA A 35 3.23 -17.28 -3.45
N ASN A 36 2.98 -18.44 -2.83
CA ASN A 36 3.86 -19.02 -1.80
C ASN A 36 4.41 -20.42 -2.14
N ALA A 37 4.73 -20.70 -3.40
CA ALA A 37 5.37 -21.97 -3.73
C ALA A 37 6.77 -22.05 -3.08
N LEU A 38 7.04 -23.12 -2.32
CA LEU A 38 8.37 -23.31 -1.76
C LEU A 38 9.41 -23.40 -2.88
N ASN A 39 10.44 -22.54 -2.83
CA ASN A 39 11.54 -22.58 -3.78
C ASN A 39 12.45 -23.78 -3.50
N THR A 40 12.08 -24.93 -4.06
CA THR A 40 12.82 -26.18 -3.93
C THR A 40 13.94 -26.34 -4.97
N HIS A 41 13.98 -25.47 -5.99
CA HIS A 41 15.01 -25.55 -7.02
C HIS A 41 16.37 -25.09 -6.50
N GLN A 42 17.33 -26.01 -6.55
CA GLN A 42 18.75 -25.73 -6.33
C GLN A 42 19.38 -25.35 -7.66
N GLU A 43 19.91 -24.13 -7.74
CA GLU A 43 20.70 -23.66 -8.87
C GLU A 43 22.15 -23.43 -8.43
N LEU A 44 23.09 -23.67 -9.34
CA LEU A 44 24.48 -23.28 -9.16
C LEU A 44 24.60 -21.77 -9.46
N ILE A 45 24.77 -20.97 -8.41
CA ILE A 45 24.84 -19.51 -8.51
C ILE A 45 26.26 -19.06 -8.20
N SER A 46 26.88 -18.36 -9.16
CA SER A 46 28.27 -17.90 -9.06
C SER A 46 28.41 -16.39 -9.22
N SER A 47 27.47 -15.77 -9.93
CA SER A 47 27.50 -14.36 -10.32
C SER A 47 26.26 -13.61 -9.85
N GLU A 48 26.28 -12.29 -9.96
CA GLU A 48 25.11 -11.43 -9.72
C GLU A 48 24.00 -11.71 -10.75
N GLY A 49 24.37 -11.95 -12.02
CA GLY A 49 23.42 -12.32 -13.07
C GLY A 49 22.68 -13.62 -12.78
N ASP A 50 23.34 -14.59 -12.12
CA ASP A 50 22.68 -15.81 -11.65
C ASP A 50 21.66 -15.52 -10.54
N VAL A 51 21.95 -14.57 -9.63
CA VAL A 51 21.02 -14.14 -8.57
C VAL A 51 19.79 -13.49 -9.18
N THR A 52 19.98 -12.60 -10.16
CA THR A 52 18.87 -11.96 -10.88
C THR A 52 18.03 -13.00 -11.62
N ARG A 53 18.66 -13.94 -12.32
CA ARG A 53 17.95 -15.03 -13.01
C ARG A 53 17.09 -15.85 -12.04
N ASP A 54 17.65 -16.27 -10.92
CA ASP A 54 16.90 -17.02 -9.91
C ASP A 54 15.74 -16.19 -9.33
N PHE A 55 15.96 -14.91 -9.06
CA PHE A 55 14.91 -14.03 -8.56
C PHE A 55 13.75 -13.92 -9.56
N ASP A 56 14.07 -13.69 -10.84
CA ASP A 56 13.10 -13.51 -11.91
C ASP A 56 12.34 -14.80 -12.26
N GLN A 57 12.95 -15.97 -12.08
CA GLN A 57 12.31 -17.26 -12.41
C GLN A 57 11.56 -17.87 -11.21
N ASN A 58 12.15 -17.78 -10.01
CA ASN A 58 11.71 -18.57 -8.87
C ASN A 58 11.07 -17.71 -7.76
N ILE A 59 11.38 -16.41 -7.66
CA ILE A 59 10.92 -15.59 -6.53
C ILE A 59 9.77 -14.68 -6.95
N ILE A 60 9.98 -13.81 -7.93
CA ILE A 60 9.04 -12.73 -8.20
C ILE A 60 7.79 -13.10 -9.01
N PRO A 61 7.78 -14.09 -9.94
CA PRO A 61 6.58 -14.37 -10.73
C PRO A 61 5.31 -14.60 -9.91
N PRO A 62 5.30 -15.43 -8.85
CA PRO A 62 4.09 -15.61 -8.03
C PRO A 62 3.66 -14.32 -7.31
N VAL A 63 4.62 -13.49 -6.91
CA VAL A 63 4.34 -12.19 -6.28
C VAL A 63 3.73 -11.23 -7.30
N ALA A 64 4.31 -11.12 -8.50
CA ALA A 64 3.79 -10.25 -9.57
C ALA A 64 2.39 -10.67 -10.03
N LEU A 65 2.12 -11.98 -10.12
CA LEU A 65 0.80 -12.51 -10.45
C LEU A 65 -0.28 -12.05 -9.46
N ALA A 66 0.06 -11.97 -8.17
CA ALA A 66 -0.84 -11.48 -7.15
C ALA A 66 -1.27 -10.01 -7.37
N PHE A 67 -0.48 -9.21 -8.09
CA PHE A 67 -0.77 -7.80 -8.37
C PHE A 67 -1.03 -7.51 -9.86
N SER A 68 -1.32 -8.52 -10.69
CA SER A 68 -1.52 -8.30 -12.13
C SER A 68 -2.93 -8.66 -12.60
N GLY A 69 -3.61 -7.66 -13.20
CA GLY A 69 -4.81 -7.83 -14.03
C GLY A 69 -5.91 -8.75 -13.46
N GLN A 70 -6.38 -9.68 -14.31
CA GLN A 70 -7.46 -10.61 -13.99
C GLN A 70 -7.03 -11.77 -13.05
N SER A 71 -5.72 -12.00 -12.90
CA SER A 71 -5.16 -12.98 -11.95
C SER A 71 -5.06 -12.45 -10.53
N ALA A 72 -5.19 -11.13 -10.34
CA ALA A 72 -5.23 -10.50 -9.03
C ALA A 72 -6.67 -10.60 -8.46
N TRP A 73 -6.81 -11.40 -7.42
CA TRP A 73 -8.10 -11.66 -6.76
C TRP A 73 -8.11 -10.95 -5.42
N SER A 74 -9.16 -10.18 -5.12
CA SER A 74 -9.31 -9.52 -3.82
C SER A 74 -10.55 -9.99 -3.11
N CYS A 75 -10.52 -10.01 -1.78
CA CYS A 75 -11.65 -10.41 -0.96
C CYS A 75 -12.13 -9.18 -0.17
N PRO A 76 -13.18 -8.45 -0.57
CA PRO A 76 -13.56 -7.21 0.12
C PRO A 76 -13.82 -7.37 1.64
N ARG A 77 -14.13 -8.60 2.10
CA ARG A 77 -14.34 -9.00 3.49
C ARG A 77 -13.93 -10.47 3.67
N PRO A 78 -13.54 -10.93 4.88
CA PRO A 78 -13.14 -12.33 5.11
C PRO A 78 -14.15 -13.36 4.64
N GLU A 79 -15.44 -13.00 4.67
CA GLU A 79 -16.57 -13.88 4.34
C GLU A 79 -17.12 -13.66 2.91
N SER A 80 -16.53 -12.75 2.13
CA SER A 80 -17.02 -12.44 0.77
C SER A 80 -16.38 -13.31 -0.30
N GLN A 81 -17.08 -13.55 -1.41
CA GLN A 81 -16.45 -14.19 -2.57
C GLN A 81 -15.35 -13.29 -3.14
N PRO A 82 -14.22 -13.87 -3.56
CA PRO A 82 -13.19 -13.11 -4.24
C PRO A 82 -13.71 -12.44 -5.51
N VAL A 83 -13.24 -11.23 -5.79
CA VAL A 83 -13.54 -10.47 -7.00
C VAL A 83 -12.28 -10.25 -7.82
N ILE A 84 -12.45 -10.40 -9.14
CA ILE A 84 -11.40 -10.23 -10.15
C ILE A 84 -11.05 -8.74 -10.30
N GLY A 85 -9.77 -8.43 -10.53
CA GLY A 85 -9.32 -7.08 -10.88
C GLY A 85 -8.70 -6.33 -9.70
N ALA A 86 -8.03 -7.06 -8.80
CA ALA A 86 -7.34 -6.53 -7.63
C ALA A 86 -6.16 -5.60 -8.04
N PRO A 87 -5.43 -5.01 -7.08
CA PRO A 87 -4.57 -3.86 -7.41
C PRO A 87 -3.49 -4.19 -8.43
N MET A 88 -3.43 -3.37 -9.48
CA MET A 88 -2.44 -3.49 -10.53
C MET A 88 -1.13 -2.83 -10.11
N LEU A 89 -0.14 -3.67 -9.81
CA LEU A 89 1.26 -3.25 -9.74
C LEU A 89 2.03 -3.84 -10.92
N TRP A 90 2.92 -3.03 -11.48
CA TRP A 90 3.78 -3.45 -12.59
C TRP A 90 5.17 -3.72 -12.07
N SER A 91 5.73 -4.85 -12.47
CA SER A 91 7.15 -5.15 -12.23
C SER A 91 7.99 -4.54 -13.34
N ARG A 92 9.12 -3.96 -12.98
CA ARG A 92 10.14 -3.49 -13.90
C ARG A 92 11.52 -3.90 -13.37
N SER A 93 12.40 -4.28 -14.27
CA SER A 93 13.80 -4.58 -13.96
C SER A 93 14.70 -3.50 -14.58
N LEU A 94 15.85 -3.23 -13.94
CA LEU A 94 16.84 -2.24 -14.40
C LEU A 94 16.26 -0.84 -14.62
N VAL A 95 15.58 -0.31 -13.60
CA VAL A 95 14.88 0.98 -13.72
C VAL A 95 15.74 2.12 -13.21
N GLY A 96 15.88 3.18 -14.00
CA GLY A 96 16.43 4.47 -13.54
C GLY A 96 15.35 5.37 -12.92
N ALA A 97 15.73 6.26 -12.02
CA ALA A 97 14.78 7.16 -11.35
C ALA A 97 14.09 8.10 -12.35
N ASN A 98 12.76 8.22 -12.26
CA ASN A 98 11.98 9.09 -13.13
C ASN A 98 12.47 10.55 -13.02
N GLY A 99 12.84 11.16 -14.16
CA GLY A 99 13.21 12.58 -14.24
C GLY A 99 14.70 12.89 -14.12
N SER A 100 15.59 11.90 -13.98
CA SER A 100 17.04 12.14 -14.11
C SER A 100 17.46 12.06 -15.57
N SER A 101 17.51 13.20 -16.25
CA SER A 101 18.15 13.36 -17.57
C SER A 101 19.69 13.36 -17.50
N SER A 102 20.27 13.05 -16.34
CA SER A 102 21.71 13.01 -16.12
C SER A 102 22.26 11.58 -16.24
N SER A 103 23.48 11.46 -16.75
CA SER A 103 24.31 10.25 -16.84
C SER A 103 24.60 9.54 -15.50
N ASN A 104 23.98 9.98 -14.41
CA ASN A 104 24.13 9.45 -13.04
C ASN A 104 22.83 8.83 -12.51
N ALA A 105 21.89 8.46 -13.38
CA ALA A 105 20.65 7.78 -12.99
C ALA A 105 21.00 6.47 -12.28
N ARG A 106 20.93 6.48 -10.94
CA ARG A 106 21.14 5.30 -10.12
C ARG A 106 19.99 4.33 -10.37
N THR A 107 20.30 3.22 -11.01
CA THR A 107 19.32 2.18 -11.33
C THR A 107 19.12 1.24 -10.15
N VAL A 108 17.88 0.82 -9.92
CA VAL A 108 17.59 -0.33 -9.06
C VAL A 108 17.35 -1.55 -9.93
N ASP A 109 17.78 -2.72 -9.46
CA ASP A 109 17.59 -3.96 -10.21
C ASP A 109 16.13 -4.33 -10.38
N TYR A 110 15.32 -4.03 -9.36
CA TYR A 110 13.90 -4.35 -9.36
C TYR A 110 13.03 -3.21 -8.80
N GLN A 111 11.88 -2.99 -9.42
CA GLN A 111 10.85 -2.09 -8.95
C GLN A 111 9.47 -2.70 -9.19
N MET A 112 8.61 -2.60 -8.18
CA MET A 112 7.17 -2.82 -8.34
C MET A 112 6.46 -1.47 -8.18
N MET A 113 5.62 -1.08 -9.14
CA MET A 113 5.06 0.28 -9.21
C MET A 113 3.54 0.30 -9.42
N MET A 114 2.87 1.28 -8.81
CA MET A 114 1.48 1.59 -9.12
C MET A 114 1.45 2.51 -10.33
N GLN A 115 0.84 2.06 -11.43
CA GLN A 115 0.67 2.88 -12.62
C GLN A 115 -0.42 3.94 -12.41
N HIS A 116 -0.18 5.12 -12.96
CA HIS A 116 -1.14 6.21 -13.06
C HIS A 116 -1.39 6.56 -14.53
N GLN A 117 -2.57 7.11 -14.85
CA GLN A 117 -2.86 7.62 -16.22
C GLN A 117 -1.87 8.72 -16.63
N VAL A 118 -1.41 9.48 -15.64
CA VAL A 118 -0.33 10.46 -15.74
C VAL A 118 0.95 9.81 -15.24
N SER A 119 1.88 9.50 -16.14
CA SER A 119 3.14 8.78 -15.82
C SER A 119 4.00 9.47 -14.75
N SER A 120 3.91 10.80 -14.60
CA SER A 120 4.62 11.54 -13.54
C SER A 120 4.13 11.21 -12.12
N LEU A 121 2.96 10.57 -12.00
CA LEU A 121 2.38 10.10 -10.74
C LEU A 121 2.63 8.61 -10.50
N ASP A 122 3.33 7.93 -11.41
CA ASP A 122 3.83 6.59 -11.18
C ASP A 122 4.72 6.59 -9.93
N SER A 123 4.43 5.67 -9.02
CA SER A 123 5.14 5.62 -7.74
C SER A 123 5.51 4.19 -7.39
N ALA A 124 6.73 4.01 -6.91
CA ALA A 124 7.29 2.72 -6.55
C ALA A 124 6.61 2.19 -5.28
N ALA A 125 5.89 1.07 -5.34
CA ALA A 125 5.35 0.40 -4.16
C ALA A 125 6.49 -0.20 -3.32
N MET A 126 7.42 -0.90 -3.99
CA MET A 126 8.67 -1.39 -3.40
C MET A 126 9.80 -1.33 -4.44
N ILE A 127 11.04 -1.26 -3.96
CA ILE A 127 12.26 -1.35 -4.77
C ILE A 127 13.19 -2.42 -4.22
N GLY A 128 13.97 -3.03 -5.11
CA GLY A 128 14.82 -4.17 -4.82
C GLY A 128 16.19 -4.05 -5.47
N GLU A 129 17.19 -4.57 -4.77
CA GLU A 129 18.57 -4.68 -5.24
C GLU A 129 19.03 -6.14 -5.17
N MET A 130 19.72 -6.59 -6.21
CA MET A 130 20.33 -7.92 -6.30
C MET A 130 21.82 -7.78 -6.04
N LYS A 131 22.36 -8.57 -5.12
CA LYS A 131 23.80 -8.59 -4.84
C LYS A 131 24.37 -9.97 -5.12
N LYS A 132 25.68 -10.01 -5.37
CA LYS A 132 26.43 -11.27 -5.51
C LYS A 132 26.14 -12.22 -4.34
N PRO A 133 26.19 -13.54 -4.57
CA PRO A 133 25.89 -14.52 -3.54
C PRO A 133 26.71 -14.32 -2.27
N ARG A 134 26.08 -14.45 -1.10
CA ARG A 134 26.70 -14.39 0.23
C ARG A 134 27.24 -13.01 0.64
N VAL A 135 26.88 -11.95 -0.08
CA VAL A 135 27.21 -10.58 0.32
C VAL A 135 26.45 -10.19 1.61
N ILE A 136 25.24 -10.71 1.81
CA ILE A 136 24.44 -10.42 3.00
C ILE A 136 24.88 -11.30 4.16
N ARG A 137 25.49 -10.67 5.16
CA ARG A 137 25.89 -11.33 6.42
C ARG A 137 24.76 -11.25 7.43
N ARG A 138 23.96 -12.31 7.53
CA ARG A 138 22.77 -12.39 8.40
C ARG A 138 23.00 -11.81 9.79
N ASN A 139 24.05 -12.24 10.48
CA ASN A 139 24.31 -11.86 11.86
C ASN A 139 24.57 -10.35 12.03
N GLU A 140 25.09 -9.67 11.01
CA GLU A 140 25.26 -8.21 11.01
C GLU A 140 23.90 -7.51 10.85
N TRP A 141 23.05 -8.00 9.95
CA TRP A 141 21.70 -7.46 9.71
C TRP A 141 20.68 -7.80 10.80
N THR A 142 20.95 -8.83 11.61
CA THR A 142 20.17 -9.17 12.81
C THR A 142 20.81 -8.61 14.09
N PHE A 143 21.84 -7.77 14.00
CA PHE A 143 22.53 -7.13 15.12
C PHE A 143 23.11 -8.10 16.15
N GLN A 144 23.37 -9.35 15.76
CA GLN A 144 24.05 -10.33 16.62
C GLN A 144 25.56 -10.04 16.70
N ILE A 145 26.09 -9.41 15.65
CA ILE A 145 27.48 -8.93 15.58
C ILE A 145 27.51 -7.51 15.01
N SER A 146 28.60 -6.79 15.27
CA SER A 146 28.82 -5.45 14.72
C SER A 146 28.91 -5.46 13.19
N SER A 147 28.31 -4.46 12.55
CA SER A 147 28.32 -4.31 11.11
C SER A 147 29.72 -4.03 10.57
N SER A 148 30.09 -4.75 9.51
CA SER A 148 31.30 -4.48 8.74
C SER A 148 31.15 -3.23 7.86
N SER A 149 32.26 -2.68 7.36
CA SER A 149 32.25 -1.56 6.42
C SER A 149 31.44 -1.87 5.14
N SER A 150 31.45 -3.12 4.68
CA SER A 150 30.65 -3.57 3.55
C SER A 150 29.14 -3.51 3.82
N THR A 151 28.70 -3.98 5.01
CA THR A 151 27.29 -3.92 5.40
C THR A 151 26.83 -2.48 5.62
N LEU A 152 27.66 -1.63 6.23
CA LEU A 152 27.36 -0.20 6.39
C LEU A 152 27.21 0.49 5.04
N ARG A 153 28.10 0.22 4.08
CA ARG A 153 28.01 0.75 2.72
C ARG A 153 26.73 0.30 2.00
N LEU A 154 26.37 -0.98 2.14
CA LEU A 154 25.13 -1.51 1.58
C LEU A 154 23.90 -0.83 2.21
N ALA A 155 23.86 -0.65 3.53
CA ALA A 155 22.75 0.04 4.19
C ALA A 155 22.61 1.51 3.74
N GLN A 156 23.74 2.22 3.58
CA GLN A 156 23.76 3.58 3.04
C GLN A 156 23.25 3.64 1.59
N GLU A 157 23.63 2.66 0.77
CA GLU A 157 23.16 2.51 -0.60
C GLU A 157 21.64 2.30 -0.66
N LEU A 158 21.09 1.37 0.13
CA LEU A 158 19.64 1.14 0.21
C LEU A 158 18.86 2.37 0.65
N ARG A 159 19.39 3.15 1.61
CA ARG A 159 18.80 4.43 2.02
C ARG A 159 18.81 5.45 0.88
N ALA A 160 19.91 5.55 0.14
CA ALA A 160 19.99 6.45 -1.00
C ALA A 160 18.96 6.08 -2.09
N TYR A 161 18.77 4.79 -2.37
CA TYR A 161 17.70 4.33 -3.26
C TYR A 161 16.30 4.64 -2.70
N ALA A 162 16.04 4.35 -1.43
CA ALA A 162 14.76 4.65 -0.78
C ALA A 162 14.37 6.13 -0.93
N PHE A 163 15.34 7.02 -0.71
CA PHE A 163 15.18 8.47 -0.86
C PHE A 163 14.92 8.86 -2.32
N LEU A 164 15.77 8.39 -3.24
CA LEU A 164 15.71 8.72 -4.67
C LEU A 164 14.38 8.28 -5.30
N TYR A 165 13.94 7.07 -5.00
CA TYR A 165 12.70 6.50 -5.53
C TYR A 165 11.47 6.83 -4.70
N ARG A 166 11.62 7.64 -3.63
CA ARG A 166 10.51 8.03 -2.76
C ARG A 166 9.75 6.80 -2.24
N CYS A 167 10.50 5.79 -1.81
CA CYS A 167 9.99 4.48 -1.46
C CYS A 167 10.60 4.00 -0.13
N PRO A 168 9.90 4.14 1.01
CA PRO A 168 10.36 3.64 2.30
C PRO A 168 10.38 2.10 2.42
N GLN A 169 9.89 1.36 1.43
CA GLN A 169 9.88 -0.11 1.40
C GLN A 169 10.95 -0.61 0.42
N VAL A 170 12.07 -1.10 0.95
CA VAL A 170 13.22 -1.57 0.17
C VAL A 170 13.54 -3.01 0.52
N PHE A 171 14.01 -3.79 -0.44
CA PHE A 171 14.62 -5.08 -0.15
C PHE A 171 15.98 -5.24 -0.85
N VAL A 172 16.80 -6.16 -0.32
CA VAL A 172 18.02 -6.64 -0.97
C VAL A 172 18.08 -8.15 -0.90
N PHE A 173 18.51 -8.78 -1.99
CA PHE A 173 18.54 -10.23 -2.14
C PHE A 173 19.92 -10.69 -2.66
N ASP A 174 20.45 -11.75 -2.06
CA ASP A 174 21.76 -12.33 -2.43
C ASP A 174 21.70 -13.83 -2.71
N MET A 175 20.56 -14.32 -3.23
CA MET A 175 20.22 -15.74 -3.39
C MET A 175 19.95 -16.48 -2.08
N ARG A 176 20.71 -16.22 -1.00
CA ARG A 176 20.61 -16.98 0.26
C ARG A 176 19.77 -16.28 1.31
N THR A 177 19.74 -14.97 1.27
CA THR A 177 19.08 -14.13 2.27
C THR A 177 18.34 -13.01 1.56
N LEU A 178 17.13 -12.74 2.02
CA LEU A 178 16.34 -11.58 1.67
C LEU A 178 16.33 -10.68 2.89
N VAL A 179 16.72 -9.43 2.73
CA VAL A 179 16.60 -8.41 3.76
C VAL A 179 15.56 -7.40 3.30
N ILE A 180 14.57 -7.16 4.15
CA ILE A 180 13.56 -6.12 3.95
C ILE A 180 13.86 -4.99 4.93
N VAL A 181 13.88 -3.77 4.42
CA VAL A 181 14.08 -2.54 5.18
C VAL A 181 12.86 -1.65 5.02
N GLN A 182 12.28 -1.23 6.15
CA GLN A 182 11.19 -0.27 6.19
C GLN A 182 11.61 0.98 6.94
N PHE A 183 11.67 2.11 6.25
CA PHE A 183 11.96 3.41 6.86
C PHE A 183 10.70 3.98 7.52
N ARG A 184 10.81 4.40 8.80
CA ARG A 184 9.75 5.09 9.55
C ARG A 184 9.78 6.60 9.34
N ALA A 185 10.02 7.02 8.11
CA ALA A 185 10.05 8.42 7.71
C ALA A 185 8.62 9.01 7.71
N LEU A 186 8.44 10.27 8.11
CA LEU A 186 7.12 10.96 8.01
C LEU A 186 6.91 11.56 6.61
N SER A 187 8.01 11.82 5.91
CA SER A 187 8.08 12.41 4.58
C SER A 187 9.21 11.76 3.76
N PRO A 188 9.25 11.93 2.43
CA PRO A 188 10.38 11.49 1.64
C PRO A 188 11.72 12.05 2.13
N GLN A 189 11.73 13.30 2.62
CA GLN A 189 12.93 13.97 3.10
C GLN A 189 13.50 13.29 4.35
N ASP A 190 12.64 12.79 5.24
CA ASP A 190 13.11 12.15 6.48
C ASP A 190 13.80 10.81 6.22
N ILE A 191 13.69 10.22 5.02
CA ILE A 191 14.42 9.00 4.67
C ILE A 191 15.93 9.23 4.67
N SER A 192 16.40 10.41 4.24
CA SER A 192 17.82 10.71 4.17
C SER A 192 18.43 11.05 5.54
N ALA A 193 17.61 11.43 6.52
CA ALA A 193 18.05 11.83 7.86
C ALA A 193 18.76 10.67 8.58
N GLU A 194 19.96 10.92 9.12
CA GLU A 194 20.80 9.89 9.76
C GLU A 194 20.05 9.11 10.85
N ASP A 195 19.26 9.83 11.65
CA ASP A 195 18.46 9.34 12.77
C ASP A 195 17.10 8.74 12.37
N CYS A 196 16.78 8.66 11.08
CA CYS A 196 15.55 8.03 10.58
C CYS A 196 15.44 6.58 11.10
N PRO A 197 14.42 6.26 11.92
CA PRO A 197 14.27 4.91 12.42
C PRO A 197 13.94 3.96 11.29
N ILE A 198 14.55 2.78 11.31
CA ILE A 198 14.29 1.71 10.35
C ILE A 198 13.84 0.45 11.08
N ASP A 199 12.99 -0.33 10.43
CA ASP A 199 12.71 -1.71 10.81
C ASP A 199 13.36 -2.62 9.78
N ILE A 200 13.92 -3.75 10.24
CA ILE A 200 14.62 -4.71 9.38
C ILE A 200 14.06 -6.10 9.63
N CYS A 201 13.80 -6.83 8.56
CA CYS A 201 13.52 -8.26 8.61
C CYS A 201 14.49 -9.02 7.71
N VAL A 202 15.01 -10.14 8.22
CA VAL A 202 15.99 -10.98 7.53
C VAL A 202 15.43 -12.37 7.35
N ILE A 203 15.17 -12.75 6.10
CA ILE A 203 14.52 -14.01 5.74
C ILE A 203 15.53 -14.91 5.04
N PRO A 204 15.88 -16.06 5.64
CA PRO A 204 16.76 -17.03 5.01
C PRO A 204 16.02 -17.80 3.90
N ARG A 205 16.70 -18.14 2.80
CA ARG A 205 16.12 -19.01 1.77
C ARG A 205 15.83 -20.41 2.31
N THR A 206 16.80 -20.95 3.03
CA THR A 206 16.67 -22.22 3.74
C THR A 206 16.26 -21.89 5.19
N PRO A 207 15.02 -22.18 5.59
CA PRO A 207 14.58 -21.89 6.94
C PRO A 207 15.33 -22.74 7.96
N ASN A 208 15.35 -22.29 9.21
CA ASN A 208 15.86 -23.10 10.31
C ASN A 208 14.90 -24.29 10.52
N PRO A 209 15.37 -25.56 10.50
CA PRO A 209 14.51 -26.73 10.71
C PRO A 209 13.72 -26.69 12.02
N ASP A 210 14.22 -26.00 13.05
CA ASP A 210 13.56 -25.89 14.35
C ASP A 210 12.46 -24.81 14.40
N MET A 211 12.33 -24.00 13.34
CA MET A 211 11.39 -22.90 13.29
C MET A 211 9.98 -23.42 12.98
N ARG A 212 9.06 -23.22 13.93
CA ARG A 212 7.63 -23.39 13.68
C ARG A 212 7.16 -22.23 12.80
N ASP A 213 6.58 -22.56 11.64
CA ASP A 213 5.97 -21.60 10.70
C ASP A 213 6.96 -20.60 10.03
N PRO A 214 7.96 -21.10 9.27
CA PRO A 214 8.91 -20.24 8.59
C PRO A 214 8.22 -19.46 7.46
N CYS A 215 8.50 -18.16 7.40
CA CYS A 215 8.08 -17.31 6.29
C CYS A 215 8.94 -17.59 5.04
N THR A 216 8.29 -17.72 3.88
CA THR A 216 8.98 -17.76 2.59
C THR A 216 9.37 -16.36 2.11
N MET A 217 10.41 -16.27 1.28
CA MET A 217 10.81 -15.00 0.65
C MET A 217 9.69 -14.41 -0.21
N GLN A 218 8.98 -15.25 -0.94
CA GLN A 218 7.84 -14.84 -1.77
C GLN A 218 6.73 -14.23 -0.93
N TYR A 219 6.35 -14.85 0.19
CA TYR A 219 5.33 -14.31 1.09
C TYR A 219 5.74 -12.95 1.65
N ALA A 220 7.00 -12.79 2.04
CA ALA A 220 7.49 -11.53 2.55
C ALA A 220 7.51 -10.42 1.50
N LEU A 221 7.93 -10.72 0.26
CA LEU A 221 7.87 -9.77 -0.87
C LEU A 221 6.44 -9.44 -1.26
N TYR A 222 5.55 -10.44 -1.22
CA TYR A 222 4.12 -10.25 -1.38
C TYR A 222 3.57 -9.24 -0.36
N ARG A 223 3.87 -9.43 0.93
CA ARG A 223 3.48 -8.51 1.99
C ARG A 223 4.13 -7.14 1.84
N LEU A 224 5.36 -7.07 1.34
CA LEU A 224 6.06 -5.81 1.09
C LEU A 224 5.41 -5.02 -0.06
N GLY A 225 5.08 -5.69 -1.16
CA GLY A 225 4.35 -5.11 -2.29
C GLY A 225 2.96 -4.63 -1.88
N TRP A 226 2.24 -5.45 -1.10
CA TRP A 226 0.94 -5.09 -0.53
C TRP A 226 1.06 -3.86 0.37
N ARG A 227 2.08 -3.82 1.24
CA ARG A 227 2.35 -2.68 2.12
C ARG A 227 2.62 -1.41 1.33
N GLY A 228 3.47 -1.50 0.31
CA GLY A 228 3.75 -0.42 -0.63
C GLY A 228 2.49 0.07 -1.33
N TRP A 229 1.63 -0.85 -1.77
CA TRP A 229 0.35 -0.52 -2.38
C TRP A 229 -0.60 0.22 -1.44
N VAL A 230 -0.77 -0.27 -0.20
CA VAL A 230 -1.59 0.40 0.83
C VAL A 230 -1.05 1.80 1.12
N ARG A 231 0.27 1.93 1.30
CA ARG A 231 0.95 3.23 1.45
C ARG A 231 0.61 4.16 0.30
N LEU A 232 0.74 3.70 -0.94
CA LEU A 232 0.42 4.51 -2.11
C LEU A 232 -1.06 4.91 -2.14
N CYS A 233 -1.99 4.00 -1.89
CA CYS A 233 -3.42 4.32 -1.82
C CYS A 233 -3.79 5.31 -0.71
N ALA A 234 -3.01 5.32 0.37
CA ALA A 234 -3.15 6.22 1.50
C ALA A 234 -2.49 7.59 1.30
N THR A 235 -1.35 7.63 0.59
CA THR A 235 -0.42 8.76 0.61
C THR A 235 -0.16 9.40 -0.74
N LEU A 236 -0.57 8.75 -1.85
CA LEU A 236 -0.56 9.38 -3.16
C LEU A 236 -1.45 10.61 -3.10
N ALA A 237 -0.79 11.76 -3.09
CA ALA A 237 -1.39 13.05 -3.34
C ALA A 237 -1.51 13.22 -4.87
N SER A 238 -2.68 13.59 -5.34
CA SER A 238 -2.85 14.44 -6.49
C SER A 238 -3.57 15.69 -5.98
N LYS A 239 -3.15 16.84 -6.52
CA LYS A 239 -3.91 18.07 -6.50
C LYS A 239 -4.75 18.04 -7.78
N GLU A 240 -6.06 18.30 -7.74
CA GLU A 240 -6.70 18.90 -8.93
C GLU A 240 -6.52 20.40 -8.81
N ASP A 241 -6.15 20.97 -9.94
CA ASP A 241 -6.51 22.32 -10.31
C ASP A 241 -8.01 22.36 -10.65
N ARG A 242 -8.69 23.47 -10.36
CA ARG A 242 -10.16 23.60 -10.29
C ARG A 242 -10.89 23.58 -11.66
N ARG A 243 -10.28 23.08 -12.74
CA ARG A 243 -10.88 23.11 -14.08
C ARG A 243 -10.71 21.76 -14.82
N SER A 244 -11.85 21.26 -15.30
CA SER A 244 -12.06 20.14 -16.25
C SER A 244 -11.49 18.75 -15.89
N GLY A 245 -12.33 17.91 -15.27
CA GLY A 245 -12.47 16.49 -15.64
C GLY A 245 -11.31 15.52 -15.38
N GLU A 246 -10.28 15.91 -14.65
CA GLU A 246 -9.22 14.99 -14.19
C GLU A 246 -9.62 14.31 -12.86
N ILE A 247 -8.80 13.41 -12.31
CA ILE A 247 -9.10 12.65 -11.08
C ILE A 247 -8.18 13.11 -9.94
N ILE A 248 -8.73 13.69 -8.85
CA ILE A 248 -7.96 13.96 -7.62
C ILE A 248 -7.71 12.70 -6.81
N ARG A 249 -6.45 12.44 -6.44
CA ARG A 249 -6.05 11.54 -5.34
C ARG A 249 -5.62 12.36 -4.12
N ALA A 250 -6.50 13.07 -3.42
CA ALA A 250 -6.03 14.03 -2.42
C ALA A 250 -5.45 13.38 -1.13
N ARG A 251 -4.39 14.01 -0.61
CA ARG A 251 -3.88 13.92 0.78
C ARG A 251 -4.81 14.70 1.73
N THR A 252 -6.12 14.53 1.58
CA THR A 252 -7.08 15.34 2.34
C THR A 252 -6.97 14.94 3.80
N SER A 253 -6.64 15.89 4.66
CA SER A 253 -6.96 15.78 6.08
C SER A 253 -8.44 15.44 6.16
N LEU A 254 -8.75 14.18 6.44
CA LEU A 254 -10.12 13.74 6.57
C LEU A 254 -10.50 13.91 8.04
N SER A 255 -11.43 14.80 8.31
CA SER A 255 -12.00 14.95 9.64
C SER A 255 -13.42 14.39 9.64
N LEU A 256 -13.67 13.36 10.45
CA LEU A 256 -14.99 12.75 10.65
C LEU A 256 -15.29 12.72 12.15
N GLY A 257 -16.47 13.21 12.54
CA GLY A 257 -16.90 13.20 13.94
C GLY A 257 -15.95 13.93 14.91
N GLY A 258 -15.20 14.94 14.44
CA GLY A 258 -14.19 15.64 15.25
C GLY A 258 -12.83 14.93 15.33
N LEU A 259 -12.67 13.74 14.72
CA LEU A 259 -11.39 13.06 14.60
C LEU A 259 -10.77 13.30 13.23
N THR A 260 -9.48 13.60 13.20
CA THR A 260 -8.70 13.79 11.98
C THR A 260 -7.87 12.54 11.68
N ARG A 261 -8.05 11.97 10.48
CA ARG A 261 -7.23 10.86 10.01
C ARG A 261 -5.80 11.33 9.75
N LYS A 262 -4.84 10.66 10.38
CA LYS A 262 -3.41 10.72 10.09
C LYS A 262 -2.91 9.33 9.70
N TYR A 263 -1.60 9.22 9.47
CA TYR A 263 -0.96 7.94 9.19
C TYR A 263 0.23 7.75 10.13
N VAL A 264 0.41 6.53 10.62
CA VAL A 264 1.58 6.16 11.40
C VAL A 264 2.76 6.16 10.45
N TYR A 265 3.60 7.20 10.49
CA TYR A 265 4.67 7.47 9.51
C TYR A 265 4.20 7.34 8.05
N TRP A 266 5.12 7.30 7.09
CA TRP A 266 4.82 7.20 5.67
C TRP A 266 4.53 5.75 5.25
N SER A 267 3.58 5.13 5.95
CA SER A 267 3.32 3.69 5.91
C SER A 267 2.00 3.30 5.28
N GLY A 268 1.04 4.23 5.31
CA GLY A 268 -0.35 3.97 4.93
C GLY A 268 -1.24 3.45 6.05
N ASN A 269 -0.69 3.06 7.21
CA ASN A 269 -1.51 2.69 8.38
C ASN A 269 -2.25 3.92 8.91
N PRO A 270 -3.60 3.95 8.85
CA PRO A 270 -4.33 5.07 9.39
C PRO A 270 -4.33 5.06 10.92
N ILE A 271 -4.35 6.27 11.48
CA ILE A 271 -4.75 6.54 12.86
C ILE A 271 -5.73 7.70 12.85
N TRP A 272 -6.56 7.80 13.86
CA TRP A 272 -7.48 8.89 14.08
C TRP A 272 -7.01 9.71 15.26
N VAL A 273 -6.96 11.02 15.09
CA VAL A 273 -6.50 11.94 16.12
C VAL A 273 -7.63 12.89 16.47
N ASP A 274 -8.06 12.89 17.72
CA ASP A 274 -9.09 13.81 18.19
C ASP A 274 -8.55 15.25 18.36
N ASP A 275 -9.43 16.16 18.76
CA ASP A 275 -9.11 17.57 19.04
C ASP A 275 -8.12 17.75 20.20
N ARG A 276 -8.00 16.75 21.09
CA ARG A 276 -7.05 16.71 22.20
C ARG A 276 -5.72 16.05 21.83
N GLY A 277 -5.55 15.61 20.58
CA GLY A 277 -4.34 14.94 20.12
C GLY A 277 -4.24 13.46 20.52
N ARG A 278 -5.30 12.86 21.05
CA ARG A 278 -5.31 11.42 21.39
C ARG A 278 -5.44 10.60 20.11
N GLU A 279 -4.63 9.57 20.00
CA GLU A 279 -4.60 8.67 18.85
C GLU A 279 -5.51 7.46 19.07
N HIS A 280 -6.20 7.06 18.01
CA HIS A 280 -7.09 5.91 17.98
C HIS A 280 -6.79 5.09 16.71
N ASP A 281 -6.52 3.80 16.87
CA ASP A 281 -6.27 2.90 15.73
C ASP A 281 -7.53 2.69 14.87
N ILE A 282 -8.71 2.79 15.50
CA ILE A 282 -10.02 2.62 14.86
C ILE A 282 -10.85 3.87 15.13
N HIS A 283 -11.62 4.32 14.12
CA HIS A 283 -12.54 5.42 14.32
C HIS A 283 -13.59 5.04 15.38
N PRO A 284 -13.81 5.83 16.46
CA PRO A 284 -14.71 5.45 17.55
C PRO A 284 -16.15 5.12 17.12
N SER A 285 -16.65 5.77 16.06
CA SER A 285 -17.97 5.48 15.47
C SER A 285 -18.01 4.28 14.52
N GLY A 286 -16.95 3.49 14.42
CA GLY A 286 -16.88 2.36 13.49
C GLY A 286 -16.85 2.78 12.02
N CYS A 287 -16.17 3.88 11.70
CA CYS A 287 -15.97 4.31 10.31
C CYS A 287 -14.67 3.71 9.74
N TRP A 288 -14.75 3.12 8.54
CA TRP A 288 -13.58 2.55 7.86
C TRP A 288 -13.56 2.87 6.37
N ARG A 289 -12.37 2.81 5.78
CA ARG A 289 -12.18 2.91 4.32
C ARG A 289 -12.13 1.51 3.76
N ASP A 290 -12.88 1.28 2.69
CA ASP A 290 -13.03 0.00 2.01
C ASP A 290 -12.73 0.20 0.52
N PHE A 291 -12.16 -0.80 -0.15
CA PHE A 291 -11.98 -0.76 -1.59
C PHE A 291 -13.10 -1.57 -2.23
N ILE A 292 -13.93 -0.88 -2.99
CA ILE A 292 -15.11 -1.48 -3.59
C ILE A 292 -14.98 -1.50 -5.10
N PHE A 293 -15.49 -2.57 -5.70
CA PHE A 293 -15.48 -2.76 -7.14
C PHE A 293 -16.85 -2.41 -7.70
N LYS A 294 -16.86 -1.78 -8.87
CA LYS A 294 -18.03 -1.60 -9.70
C LYS A 294 -17.79 -2.26 -11.03
N VAL A 295 -18.67 -3.18 -11.37
CA VAL A 295 -18.79 -3.73 -12.71
C VAL A 295 -19.72 -2.82 -13.49
N ARG A 296 -19.24 -2.29 -14.61
CA ARG A 296 -20.06 -1.55 -15.57
C ARG A 296 -20.12 -2.35 -16.86
N PRO A 297 -21.31 -2.66 -17.38
CA PRO A 297 -21.42 -3.19 -18.73
C PRO A 297 -20.93 -2.14 -19.74
N ARG A 298 -20.15 -2.57 -20.72
CA ARG A 298 -19.78 -1.78 -21.90
C ARG A 298 -20.74 -2.07 -23.04
N GLN A 299 -20.70 -1.23 -24.07
CA GLN A 299 -21.58 -1.36 -25.25
C GLN A 299 -21.24 -2.59 -26.12
N ASP A 300 -20.06 -3.18 -25.94
CA ASP A 300 -19.55 -4.34 -26.67
C ASP A 300 -19.79 -5.67 -25.91
N ASP A 301 -20.76 -5.70 -24.98
CA ASP A 301 -21.01 -6.81 -24.05
C ASP A 301 -19.82 -7.20 -23.14
N THR A 302 -18.73 -6.43 -23.15
CA THR A 302 -17.64 -6.63 -22.19
C THR A 302 -17.98 -5.96 -20.85
N GLN A 303 -17.36 -6.45 -19.78
CA GLN A 303 -17.50 -5.85 -18.45
C GLN A 303 -16.27 -5.02 -18.11
N GLU A 304 -16.49 -3.76 -17.71
CA GLU A 304 -15.46 -2.92 -17.13
C GLU A 304 -15.53 -3.01 -15.61
N VAL A 305 -14.50 -3.60 -14.99
CA VAL A 305 -14.36 -3.60 -13.54
C VAL A 305 -13.51 -2.40 -13.12
N ARG A 306 -14.08 -1.50 -12.30
CA ARG A 306 -13.35 -0.38 -11.70
C ARG A 306 -13.36 -0.50 -10.18
N GLY A 307 -12.17 -0.53 -9.58
CA GLY A 307 -11.99 -0.42 -8.13
C GLY A 307 -11.91 1.04 -7.67
N PHE A 308 -12.54 1.35 -6.55
CA PHE A 308 -12.50 2.68 -5.94
C PHE A 308 -12.57 2.57 -4.42
N TRP A 309 -11.90 3.48 -3.74
CA TRP A 309 -11.98 3.56 -2.29
C TRP A 309 -13.25 4.28 -1.85
N ALA A 310 -13.96 3.73 -0.88
CA ALA A 310 -15.15 4.31 -0.28
C ALA A 310 -15.11 4.25 1.25
N TRP A 311 -15.81 5.16 1.92
CA TRP A 311 -15.99 5.15 3.36
C TRP A 311 -17.27 4.41 3.74
N ARG A 312 -17.22 3.63 4.81
CA ARG A 312 -18.33 2.85 5.36
C ARG A 312 -18.45 3.07 6.87
N TRP A 313 -19.62 2.74 7.42
CA TRP A 313 -20.00 2.97 8.80
C TRP A 313 -20.77 1.76 9.35
N GLU A 314 -20.46 1.32 10.57
CA GLU A 314 -21.01 0.10 11.17
C GLU A 314 -22.51 0.18 11.50
N ASP A 315 -22.98 1.31 12.06
CA ASP A 315 -24.38 1.53 12.46
C ASP A 315 -25.41 1.49 11.31
N LEU A 316 -25.00 1.78 10.08
CA LEU A 316 -25.88 1.70 8.92
C LEU A 316 -26.06 0.28 8.39
N ALA A 317 -25.06 -0.59 8.58
CA ALA A 317 -25.12 -1.98 8.15
C ALA A 317 -26.02 -2.82 9.07
N LYS A 318 -26.05 -2.53 10.38
CA LYS A 318 -26.85 -3.28 11.37
C LYS A 318 -28.35 -2.94 11.34
N ARG A 319 -28.75 -1.77 10.83
CA ARG A 319 -30.15 -1.31 10.86
C ARG A 319 -31.02 -1.74 9.66
N GLY A 320 -30.52 -2.60 8.77
CA GLY A 320 -31.32 -3.15 7.67
C GLY A 320 -31.80 -2.10 6.63
N PHE A 321 -31.36 -0.85 6.73
CA PHE A 321 -31.63 0.15 5.71
C PHE A 321 -30.74 -0.16 4.50
N GLY A 322 -31.34 -0.77 3.48
CA GLY A 322 -30.72 -1.02 2.16
C GLY A 322 -30.30 0.25 1.39
N LEU A 323 -30.32 1.42 2.03
CA LEU A 323 -29.79 2.67 1.51
C LEU A 323 -28.42 2.92 2.17
N GLY A 324 -27.41 2.24 1.64
CA GLY A 324 -26.03 2.63 1.87
C GLY A 324 -25.81 4.03 1.31
N PHE A 325 -25.26 4.93 2.12
CA PHE A 325 -24.75 6.20 1.62
C PHE A 325 -23.64 5.91 0.61
N GLN A 326 -23.83 6.37 -0.61
CA GLN A 326 -22.89 6.20 -1.70
C GLN A 326 -22.48 7.58 -2.18
N LEU A 327 -21.27 8.03 -1.84
CA LEU A 327 -20.65 9.18 -2.49
C LEU A 327 -20.29 8.74 -3.92
N LEU A 328 -21.06 9.19 -4.91
CA LEU A 328 -20.88 8.85 -6.32
C LEU A 328 -20.52 10.08 -7.15
N TYR A 329 -19.34 10.07 -7.75
CA TYR A 329 -18.88 11.11 -8.70
C TYR A 329 -19.13 10.74 -10.18
N SER A 330 -19.66 11.69 -10.99
CA SER A 330 -19.88 11.57 -12.45
C SER A 330 -18.73 12.21 -13.21
N PRO A 331 -18.10 11.51 -14.16
CA PRO A 331 -17.08 12.11 -15.02
C PRO A 331 -17.65 12.84 -16.26
N THR A 332 -18.98 12.93 -16.45
CA THR A 332 -19.58 13.59 -17.62
C THR A 332 -20.43 14.80 -17.20
N GLY A 333 -20.20 15.95 -17.87
CA GLY A 333 -20.62 17.29 -17.46
C GLY A 333 -22.12 17.61 -17.42
N ASN A 334 -22.78 17.14 -16.35
CA ASN A 334 -24.09 17.53 -15.77
C ASN A 334 -25.38 17.06 -16.48
N PRO A 335 -26.52 16.87 -15.73
CA PRO A 335 -26.87 17.47 -14.42
C PRO A 335 -27.00 16.47 -13.23
N PRO A 336 -27.49 16.91 -12.05
CA PRO A 336 -26.80 16.78 -10.76
C PRO A 336 -26.74 15.35 -10.19
N ARG A 337 -25.68 15.03 -9.43
CA ARG A 337 -25.64 13.79 -8.64
C ARG A 337 -26.17 14.02 -7.23
N VAL A 338 -27.38 13.53 -7.04
CA VAL A 338 -28.18 13.55 -5.82
C VAL A 338 -27.56 12.66 -4.74
N LEU A 339 -27.56 13.15 -3.50
CA LEU A 339 -27.24 12.38 -2.30
C LEU A 339 -28.55 12.23 -1.52
N ASN A 340 -29.05 11.00 -1.37
CA ASN A 340 -30.22 10.73 -0.53
C ASN A 340 -29.77 10.79 0.93
N CYS A 341 -30.22 11.81 1.67
CA CYS A 341 -30.01 11.91 3.11
C CYS A 341 -31.27 11.49 3.86
N VAL A 342 -31.11 10.52 4.77
CA VAL A 342 -31.97 10.37 5.95
C VAL A 342 -31.25 11.05 7.11
N ASN A 343 -31.98 11.91 7.82
CA ASN A 343 -31.51 12.83 8.87
C ASN A 343 -30.71 12.10 9.99
N PRO A 344 -29.45 12.45 10.28
CA PRO A 344 -28.77 11.95 11.48
C PRO A 344 -29.31 12.65 12.72
N PRO A 345 -29.51 11.96 13.86
CA PRO A 345 -30.12 12.56 15.06
C PRO A 345 -29.31 13.70 15.70
N MET A 346 -27.99 13.81 15.43
CA MET A 346 -27.14 14.88 15.99
C MET A 346 -25.92 15.14 15.10
N GLY A 347 -25.74 16.39 14.64
CA GLY A 347 -24.52 16.87 13.98
C GLY A 347 -24.77 17.89 12.87
N SER A 348 -23.86 18.85 12.71
CA SER A 348 -23.82 19.78 11.57
C SER A 348 -22.82 19.28 10.52
N TRP A 349 -23.15 19.49 9.24
CA TRP A 349 -22.26 19.20 8.12
C TRP A 349 -21.55 20.48 7.70
N ARG A 350 -20.23 20.44 7.51
CA ARG A 350 -19.53 21.44 6.68
C ARG A 350 -19.32 20.84 5.30
N VAL A 351 -20.08 21.31 4.33
CA VAL A 351 -19.96 20.88 2.94
C VAL A 351 -19.13 21.91 2.18
N PRO A 352 -18.13 21.52 1.38
CA PRO A 352 -17.36 22.45 0.56
C PRO A 352 -18.25 23.26 -0.39
N ALA A 353 -17.80 24.45 -0.78
CA ALA A 353 -18.47 25.26 -1.80
C ALA A 353 -18.65 24.48 -3.11
N GLY A 354 -19.86 24.54 -3.70
CA GLY A 354 -20.22 23.83 -4.93
C GLY A 354 -21.16 22.61 -4.76
N TRP A 355 -21.67 22.38 -3.55
CA TRP A 355 -22.58 21.26 -3.23
C TRP A 355 -23.94 21.78 -2.70
N VAL A 356 -25.06 21.13 -3.04
CA VAL A 356 -26.41 21.48 -2.58
C VAL A 356 -27.02 20.33 -1.77
N LEU A 357 -27.62 20.64 -0.62
CA LEU A 357 -28.38 19.70 0.23
C LEU A 357 -29.86 19.73 -0.16
N VAL A 358 -30.50 18.58 -0.36
CA VAL A 358 -31.96 18.49 -0.58
C VAL A 358 -32.57 17.49 0.40
N GLY A 359 -33.56 17.93 1.18
CA GLY A 359 -34.31 17.09 2.13
C GLY A 359 -35.35 16.21 1.42
N GLY A 360 -35.50 14.98 1.89
CA GLY A 360 -36.28 13.91 1.25
C GLY A 360 -37.80 14.07 1.19
N PHE A 361 -38.37 15.21 1.57
CA PHE A 361 -39.79 15.51 1.36
C PHE A 361 -39.94 16.96 0.92
N GLY A 362 -40.49 17.16 -0.27
CA GLY A 362 -40.47 18.44 -0.97
C GLY A 362 -41.13 19.58 -0.20
N ARG A 363 -40.37 20.67 0.00
CA ARG A 363 -40.70 22.10 -0.24
C ARG A 363 -39.68 23.02 0.47
N TRP A 364 -39.10 23.97 -0.30
CA TRP A 364 -38.50 25.31 0.02
C TRP A 364 -37.51 25.44 1.22
N ALA A 365 -36.64 26.45 1.44
CA ALA A 365 -35.99 27.59 0.76
C ALA A 365 -34.79 28.03 1.66
N GLY A 366 -33.78 28.77 1.14
CA GLY A 366 -32.96 29.68 1.99
C GLY A 366 -31.43 29.68 1.82
N PHE A 367 -30.97 30.78 1.22
CA PHE A 367 -29.66 31.46 1.12
C PHE A 367 -28.44 31.04 1.96
N GLY A 368 -27.26 31.12 1.33
CA GLY A 368 -25.98 31.40 1.98
C GLY A 368 -25.41 32.72 1.45
N GLU A 369 -25.06 33.64 2.35
CA GLU A 369 -24.30 34.86 2.06
C GLU A 369 -22.86 34.53 1.60
N ALA A 370 -22.28 35.51 0.89
CA ALA A 370 -20.99 35.44 0.19
C ALA A 370 -19.76 35.38 1.12
#